data_AF-A0A8J7C3X0-F1
#
_entry.id   AF-A0A8J7C3X0-F1
#
_cell.length_a   1.000
_cell.length_b   1.000
_cell.length_c   1.000
_cell.angle_alpha   90.00
_cell.angle_beta   90.00
_cell.angle_gamma   90.00
#
_symmetry.space_group_name_H-M   'P 1'
#
loop_
_entity.id
_entity.type
_entity.pdbx_description
1 polymer ?
#
loop_
_entity_poly.entity_id
_entity_poly.type
_entity_poly.pdbx_seq_one_letter_code
_entity_poly.pdbx_strand_id
1 'polypeptide(L)'
;MSWLNLGSLAGWCALAVLAWLIGGCRRPVPWRTVRGGVALIFVLGGLVFLFPPTRTVLLWINNGVLAALEAGLAGSLFVFGPLAAGPGQSTGSGEPSVGFVLATQALPAVIFFSGLMALLYHFRLVQPVIRLFAVLFRKTLGLSGVEALAGSSNIFVGVESAATVRPYLASMTRSELLTLLTCGMSTVASSTLALYVLFLKDSFPLIAGHVISASVLSIPTAALVSKLLLPETEGTGVEAIPVEDASGRTGNPISALSRGAMDGLKLAAGIATLLIAVLGLVALIDLLLGLIALDLGTLLAWLFTPLAWLLGIESGDLSQAARLLGERAVMTEVVAYRNLGELAAAGSLAPRTILVLSYALCGFAHLASVGIFIGGISALAPERREDLAALAWRGLVGATLATLMTGALAGVFYFGQKGILGL
;
A
#
# COMPACT_ATOMS: atom_id res chain seq x y z
N MET A 1 0.50 -20.74 -19.82
CA MET A 1 1.34 -19.90 -18.93
C MET A 1 2.61 -19.55 -19.68
N SER A 2 3.01 -18.27 -19.71
CA SER A 2 4.30 -17.88 -20.28
C SER A 2 5.45 -18.22 -19.31
N TRP A 3 6.69 -18.19 -19.80
CA TRP A 3 7.89 -18.33 -18.95
C TRP A 3 7.92 -17.30 -17.82
N LEU A 4 7.44 -16.07 -18.06
CA LEU A 4 7.39 -15.01 -17.05
C LEU A 4 6.36 -15.31 -15.95
N ASN A 5 5.25 -16.00 -16.24
CA ASN A 5 4.29 -16.42 -15.20
C ASN A 5 4.94 -17.44 -14.25
N LEU A 6 5.69 -18.39 -14.81
CA LEU A 6 6.45 -19.36 -14.01
C LEU A 6 7.57 -18.66 -13.24
N GLY A 7 8.22 -17.67 -13.85
CA GLY A 7 9.20 -16.79 -13.20
C GLY A 7 8.61 -16.06 -11.98
N SER A 8 7.44 -15.44 -12.12
CA SER A 8 6.73 -14.80 -11.00
C SER A 8 6.33 -15.80 -9.91
N LEU A 9 5.91 -17.01 -10.28
CA LEU A 9 5.57 -18.04 -9.30
C LEU A 9 6.81 -18.50 -8.51
N ALA A 10 7.91 -18.76 -9.23
CA ALA A 10 9.19 -19.12 -8.62
C ALA A 10 9.70 -17.99 -7.72
N GLY A 11 9.58 -16.74 -8.15
CA GLY A 11 9.96 -15.59 -7.35
C GLY A 11 9.07 -15.37 -6.14
N TRP A 12 7.76 -15.60 -6.24
CA TRP A 12 6.85 -15.61 -5.10
C TRP A 12 7.31 -16.61 -4.03
N CYS A 13 7.65 -17.84 -4.45
CA CYS A 13 8.20 -18.86 -3.56
C CYS A 13 9.58 -18.46 -3.00
N ALA A 14 10.46 -17.89 -3.82
CA ALA A 14 11.78 -17.45 -3.39
C ALA A 14 11.72 -16.33 -2.35
N LEU A 15 10.79 -15.38 -2.49
CA LEU A 15 10.55 -14.30 -1.51
C LEU A 15 10.02 -14.85 -0.18
N ALA A 16 9.14 -15.85 -0.22
CA ALA A 16 8.68 -16.54 0.99
C ALA A 16 9.82 -17.29 1.69
N VAL A 17 10.67 -17.98 0.93
CA VAL A 17 11.88 -18.64 1.45
C VAL A 17 12.85 -17.61 2.04
N LEU A 18 13.04 -16.47 1.37
CA LEU A 18 13.89 -15.38 1.85
C LEU A 18 13.37 -14.83 3.19
N ALA A 19 12.06 -14.65 3.35
CA ALA A 19 11.46 -14.26 4.63
C ALA A 19 11.78 -15.27 5.75
N TRP A 20 11.66 -16.57 5.45
CA TRP A 20 11.99 -17.63 6.41
C TRP A 20 13.49 -17.67 6.76
N LEU A 21 14.37 -17.49 5.78
CA LEU A 21 15.82 -17.43 6.01
C LEU A 21 16.19 -16.26 6.93
N ILE A 22 15.63 -15.07 6.68
CA ILE A 22 15.84 -13.87 7.51
C ILE A 22 15.28 -14.06 8.93
N GLY A 23 14.16 -14.79 9.08
CA GLY A 23 13.54 -15.08 10.38
C GLY A 23 14.36 -16.01 11.29
N GLY A 24 15.36 -16.70 10.73
CA GLY A 24 16.21 -17.66 11.40
C GLY A 24 15.69 -19.10 11.23
N CYS A 25 16.43 -19.92 10.47
CA CYS A 25 16.03 -21.27 10.06
C CYS A 25 15.78 -22.27 11.21
N ARG A 26 16.15 -21.93 12.44
CA ARG A 26 16.01 -22.79 13.62
C ARG A 26 14.62 -22.71 14.28
N ARG A 27 13.75 -21.79 13.83
CA ARG A 27 12.43 -21.59 14.43
C ARG A 27 11.38 -22.49 13.78
N PRO A 28 10.36 -22.94 14.53
CA PRO A 28 9.30 -23.77 13.99
C PRO A 28 8.51 -22.99 12.94
N VAL A 29 8.22 -23.65 11.81
CA VAL A 29 7.42 -23.05 10.74
C VAL A 29 5.93 -23.10 11.13
N PRO A 30 5.20 -21.96 11.09
CA PRO A 30 3.79 -21.92 11.43
C PRO A 30 2.94 -22.49 10.29
N TRP A 31 2.94 -23.82 10.13
CA TRP A 31 2.31 -24.53 9.01
C TRP A 31 0.81 -24.25 8.81
N ARG A 32 0.09 -23.89 9.87
CA ARG A 32 -1.30 -23.45 9.77
C ARG A 32 -1.39 -22.14 8.99
N THR A 33 -0.61 -21.14 9.38
CA THR A 33 -0.55 -19.84 8.70
C THR A 33 0.04 -19.96 7.30
N VAL A 34 1.06 -20.79 7.10
CA VAL A 34 1.68 -20.98 5.78
C VAL A 34 0.68 -21.57 4.79
N ARG A 35 0.04 -22.70 5.12
CA ARG A 35 -0.92 -23.34 4.20
C ARG A 35 -2.17 -22.48 4.01
N GLY A 36 -2.71 -21.93 5.10
CA GLY A 36 -3.87 -21.04 5.05
C GLY A 36 -3.60 -19.76 4.27
N GLY A 37 -2.42 -19.17 4.45
CA GLY A 37 -1.94 -17.98 3.76
C GLY A 37 -1.76 -18.22 2.28
N VAL A 38 -0.99 -19.25 1.90
CA VAL A 38 -0.82 -19.63 0.48
C VAL A 38 -2.18 -19.86 -0.18
N ALA A 39 -3.04 -20.67 0.44
CA ALA A 39 -4.36 -20.96 -0.11
C ALA A 39 -5.20 -19.68 -0.27
N LEU A 40 -5.26 -18.84 0.76
CA LEU A 40 -6.06 -17.62 0.73
C LEU A 40 -5.52 -16.61 -0.29
N ILE A 41 -4.21 -16.39 -0.35
CA ILE A 41 -3.56 -15.45 -1.28
C ILE A 41 -3.84 -15.86 -2.73
N PHE A 42 -3.68 -17.13 -3.07
CA PHE A 42 -3.91 -17.61 -4.44
C PHE A 42 -5.41 -17.66 -4.79
N VAL A 43 -6.29 -17.99 -3.84
CA VAL A 43 -7.74 -17.94 -4.05
C VAL A 43 -8.19 -16.50 -4.28
N LEU A 44 -7.79 -15.55 -3.44
CA LEU A 44 -8.11 -14.13 -3.62
C LEU A 44 -7.50 -13.59 -4.91
N GLY A 45 -6.26 -13.94 -5.24
CA GLY A 45 -5.61 -13.57 -6.49
C GLY A 45 -6.37 -14.10 -7.71
N GLY A 46 -6.75 -15.38 -7.69
CA GLY A 46 -7.58 -15.97 -8.75
C GLY A 46 -8.95 -15.30 -8.86
N LEU A 47 -9.58 -14.94 -7.74
CA LEU A 47 -10.82 -14.18 -7.74
C LEU A 47 -10.63 -12.80 -8.37
N VAL A 48 -9.56 -12.07 -8.04
CA VAL A 48 -9.28 -10.73 -8.58
C VAL A 48 -8.97 -10.76 -10.08
N PHE A 49 -8.11 -11.67 -10.52
CA PHE A 49 -7.55 -11.64 -11.88
C PHE A 49 -8.23 -12.57 -12.90
N LEU A 50 -8.97 -13.59 -12.46
CA LEU A 50 -9.57 -14.59 -13.36
C LEU A 50 -11.09 -14.67 -13.27
N PHE A 51 -11.69 -14.36 -12.13
CA PHE A 51 -13.12 -14.56 -11.94
C PHE A 51 -13.93 -13.37 -12.49
N PRO A 52 -14.76 -13.55 -13.54
CA PRO A 52 -15.43 -12.44 -14.22
C PRO A 52 -16.35 -11.60 -13.33
N PRO A 53 -17.14 -12.17 -12.38
CA PRO A 53 -17.96 -11.37 -11.48
C PRO A 53 -17.14 -10.40 -10.61
N THR A 54 -15.93 -10.79 -10.17
CA THR A 54 -15.05 -9.89 -9.42
C THR A 54 -14.66 -8.69 -10.27
N ARG A 55 -14.42 -8.87 -11.57
CA ARG A 55 -14.12 -7.76 -12.48
C ARG A 55 -15.26 -6.74 -12.53
N THR A 56 -16.51 -7.18 -12.53
CA THR A 56 -17.67 -6.29 -12.47
C THR A 56 -17.70 -5.50 -11.16
N VAL A 57 -17.40 -6.14 -10.04
CA VAL A 57 -17.30 -5.47 -8.73
C VAL A 57 -16.15 -4.45 -8.73
N LEU A 58 -14.98 -4.83 -9.26
CA LEU A 58 -13.82 -3.92 -9.35
C LEU A 58 -14.08 -2.74 -10.27
N LEU A 59 -14.79 -2.94 -11.38
CA LEU A 59 -15.24 -1.86 -12.26
C LEU A 59 -16.19 -0.91 -11.53
N TRP A 60 -17.15 -1.44 -10.78
CA TRP A 60 -18.08 -0.63 -9.99
C TRP A 60 -17.34 0.19 -8.92
N ILE A 61 -16.41 -0.43 -8.19
CA ILE A 61 -15.54 0.25 -7.22
C ILE A 61 -14.71 1.33 -7.93
N ASN A 62 -14.09 1.00 -9.05
CA ASN A 62 -13.25 1.92 -9.81
C ASN A 62 -14.02 3.16 -10.24
N ASN A 63 -15.22 2.98 -10.81
CA ASN A 63 -16.09 4.07 -11.20
C ASN A 63 -16.54 4.91 -10.01
N GLY A 64 -16.83 4.28 -8.86
CA GLY A 64 -17.15 4.98 -7.63
C GLY A 64 -16.00 5.85 -7.10
N VAL A 65 -14.77 5.34 -7.13
CA VAL A 65 -13.57 6.10 -6.73
C VAL A 65 -13.29 7.25 -7.69
N LEU A 66 -13.42 7.02 -9.01
CA LEU A 66 -13.25 8.08 -10.01
C LEU A 66 -14.31 9.18 -9.87
N ALA A 67 -15.57 8.82 -9.64
CA ALA A 67 -16.65 9.79 -9.38
C ALA A 67 -16.40 10.59 -8.09
N ALA A 68 -15.87 9.94 -7.04
CA ALA A 68 -15.48 10.63 -5.82
C ALA A 68 -14.30 11.59 -6.05
N LEU A 69 -13.30 11.20 -6.86
CA LEU A 69 -12.20 12.08 -7.24
C LEU A 69 -12.69 13.31 -8.02
N GLU A 70 -13.60 13.11 -8.96
CA GLU A 70 -14.20 14.19 -9.75
C GLU A 70 -15.04 15.14 -8.86
N ALA A 71 -15.81 14.60 -7.91
CA ALA A 71 -16.53 15.41 -6.93
C ALA A 71 -15.58 16.23 -6.04
N GLY A 72 -14.46 15.64 -5.61
CA GLY A 72 -13.42 16.34 -4.84
C GLY A 72 -12.71 17.44 -5.62
N LEU A 73 -12.61 17.31 -6.95
CA LEU A 73 -12.02 18.32 -7.82
C LEU A 73 -12.81 19.64 -7.78
N ALA A 74 -14.13 19.60 -7.62
CA ALA A 74 -14.96 20.81 -7.51
C ALA A 74 -14.53 21.72 -6.35
N GLY A 75 -14.22 21.13 -5.19
CA GLY A 75 -13.69 21.89 -4.04
C GLY A 75 -12.29 22.45 -4.30
N SER A 76 -11.45 21.69 -4.99
CA SER A 76 -10.07 22.10 -5.33
C SER A 76 -10.06 23.26 -6.33
N LEU A 77 -10.90 23.20 -7.37
CA LEU A 77 -11.08 24.27 -8.34
C LEU A 77 -11.65 25.54 -7.69
N PHE A 78 -12.56 25.42 -6.74
CA PHE A 78 -13.08 26.57 -6.00
C PHE A 78 -11.99 27.27 -5.18
N VAL A 79 -11.13 26.52 -4.50
CA VAL A 79 -10.09 27.07 -3.61
C VAL A 79 -8.88 27.59 -4.39
N PHE A 80 -8.45 26.87 -5.43
CA PHE A 80 -7.17 27.13 -6.12
C PHE A 80 -7.33 27.62 -7.57
N GLY A 81 -8.54 27.68 -8.11
CA GLY A 81 -8.80 28.16 -9.47
C GLY A 81 -8.02 27.37 -10.53
N PRO A 82 -7.39 28.05 -11.51
CA PRO A 82 -6.62 27.41 -12.59
C PRO A 82 -5.48 26.52 -12.12
N LEU A 83 -4.96 26.72 -10.90
CA LEU A 83 -3.88 25.89 -10.37
C LEU A 83 -4.33 24.45 -10.08
N ALA A 84 -5.63 24.24 -9.85
CA ALA A 84 -6.20 22.90 -9.65
C ALA A 84 -6.64 22.23 -10.97
N ALA A 85 -6.60 22.94 -12.11
CA ALA A 85 -6.91 22.36 -13.41
C ALA A 85 -5.73 21.49 -13.90
N GLY A 86 -6.01 20.25 -14.31
CA GLY A 86 -4.99 19.35 -14.84
C GLY A 86 -4.42 19.85 -16.19
N PRO A 87 -3.22 19.37 -16.61
CA PRO A 87 -2.61 19.77 -17.87
C PRO A 87 -3.59 19.64 -19.06
N GLY A 88 -3.70 20.69 -19.86
CA GLY A 88 -4.60 20.72 -21.02
C GLY A 88 -6.08 20.92 -20.70
N GLN A 89 -6.45 21.11 -19.43
CA GLN A 89 -7.81 21.49 -19.02
C GLN A 89 -7.94 23.01 -18.83
N SER A 90 -9.17 23.50 -18.88
CA SER A 90 -9.52 24.87 -18.52
C SER A 90 -10.54 24.88 -17.39
N THR A 91 -10.54 25.93 -16.58
CA THR A 91 -11.56 26.15 -15.56
C THR A 91 -12.93 26.46 -16.18
N GLY A 92 -13.99 26.45 -15.36
CA GLY A 92 -15.32 26.89 -15.79
C GLY A 92 -15.38 28.36 -16.24
N SER A 93 -14.38 29.19 -15.86
CA SER A 93 -14.21 30.57 -16.32
C SER A 93 -13.41 30.68 -17.63
N GLY A 94 -12.94 29.57 -18.21
CA GLY A 94 -12.18 29.54 -19.46
C GLY A 94 -10.68 29.77 -19.31
N GLU A 95 -10.16 29.87 -18.08
CA GLU A 95 -8.74 30.04 -17.82
C GLU A 95 -7.98 28.72 -18.00
N PRO A 96 -6.90 28.69 -18.79
CA PRO A 96 -6.15 27.47 -19.06
C PRO A 96 -5.35 27.02 -17.83
N SER A 97 -5.13 25.70 -17.73
CA SER A 97 -4.21 25.12 -16.76
C SER A 97 -2.80 25.65 -16.93
N VAL A 98 -2.11 25.86 -15.80
CA VAL A 98 -0.69 26.26 -15.74
C VAL A 98 0.28 25.07 -15.86
N GLY A 99 -0.24 23.87 -16.12
CA GLY A 99 0.53 22.62 -16.12
C GLY A 99 0.25 21.77 -14.88
N PHE A 100 1.10 20.77 -14.62
CA PHE A 100 0.89 19.87 -13.48
C PHE A 100 1.48 20.45 -12.20
N VAL A 101 0.62 20.69 -11.21
CA VAL A 101 1.02 21.19 -9.88
C VAL A 101 0.53 20.21 -8.82
N LEU A 102 1.44 19.34 -8.34
CA LEU A 102 1.15 18.30 -7.35
C LEU A 102 0.37 18.84 -6.12
N ALA A 103 0.79 20.01 -5.62
CA ALA A 103 0.26 20.59 -4.39
C ALA A 103 -1.20 21.02 -4.49
N THR A 104 -1.67 21.42 -5.67
CA THR A 104 -3.03 21.95 -5.90
C THR A 104 -3.92 20.98 -6.67
N GLN A 105 -3.35 19.95 -7.30
CA GLN A 105 -4.10 18.98 -8.11
C GLN A 105 -4.23 17.61 -7.43
N ALA A 106 -3.17 17.13 -6.77
CA ALA A 106 -3.14 15.77 -6.23
C ALA A 106 -3.37 15.77 -4.71
N LEU A 107 -2.66 16.61 -3.95
CA LEU A 107 -2.76 16.65 -2.49
C LEU A 107 -4.15 17.02 -1.94
N PRO A 108 -4.95 17.90 -2.56
CA PRO A 108 -6.32 18.16 -2.10
C PRO A 108 -7.23 16.93 -2.13
N ALA A 109 -6.96 15.97 -3.02
CA ALA A 109 -7.71 14.72 -3.06
C ALA A 109 -7.49 13.90 -1.77
N VAL A 110 -6.32 13.99 -1.14
CA VAL A 110 -6.04 13.37 0.17
C VAL A 110 -6.93 13.97 1.26
N ILE A 111 -7.13 15.30 1.24
CA ILE A 111 -8.01 16.02 2.17
C ILE A 111 -9.46 15.53 2.02
N PHE A 112 -9.94 15.52 0.77
CA PHE A 112 -11.29 15.09 0.46
C PHE A 112 -11.54 13.62 0.83
N PHE A 113 -10.66 12.70 0.42
CA PHE A 113 -10.81 11.27 0.74
C PHE A 113 -10.70 11.00 2.24
N SER A 114 -9.87 11.72 2.98
CA SER A 114 -9.80 11.56 4.44
C SER A 114 -11.11 12.01 5.11
N GLY A 115 -11.71 13.11 4.67
CA GLY A 115 -13.04 13.56 5.11
C GLY A 115 -14.15 12.58 4.76
N LEU A 116 -14.16 12.07 3.52
CA LEU A 116 -15.12 11.08 3.05
C LEU A 116 -15.01 9.78 3.85
N MET A 117 -13.79 9.26 4.06
CA MET A 117 -13.57 8.06 4.86
C MET A 117 -14.04 8.25 6.30
N ALA A 118 -13.80 9.42 6.91
CA ALA A 118 -14.29 9.72 8.25
C ALA A 118 -15.83 9.67 8.34
N LEU A 119 -16.54 10.14 7.30
CA LEU A 119 -18.00 9.99 7.20
C LEU A 119 -18.43 8.52 7.06
N LEU A 120 -17.78 7.74 6.19
CA LEU A 120 -18.09 6.32 6.01
C LEU A 120 -17.90 5.53 7.31
N TYR A 121 -16.85 5.84 8.08
CA TYR A 121 -16.62 5.28 9.41
C TYR A 121 -17.68 5.73 10.42
N HIS A 122 -18.08 7.00 10.39
CA HIS A 122 -19.13 7.54 11.26
C HIS A 122 -20.48 6.84 11.04
N PHE A 123 -20.86 6.62 9.78
CA PHE A 123 -22.10 5.91 9.40
C PHE A 123 -22.01 4.39 9.53
N ARG A 124 -20.87 3.87 9.98
CA ARG A 124 -20.60 2.45 10.14
C ARG A 124 -20.67 1.61 8.85
N LEU A 125 -20.36 2.21 7.70
CA LEU A 125 -20.44 1.54 6.39
C LEU A 125 -19.24 0.63 6.10
N VAL A 126 -18.09 0.90 6.71
CA VAL A 126 -16.83 0.16 6.48
C VAL A 126 -16.70 -1.06 7.41
N GLN A 127 -17.30 -0.97 8.60
CA GLN A 127 -17.16 -1.93 9.70
C GLN A 127 -17.67 -3.34 9.36
N PRO A 128 -18.78 -3.53 8.64
CA PRO A 128 -19.18 -4.87 8.19
C PRO A 128 -18.12 -5.53 7.31
N VAL A 129 -17.46 -4.75 6.45
CA VAL A 129 -16.42 -5.24 5.55
C VAL A 129 -15.15 -5.57 6.33
N ILE A 130 -14.73 -4.70 7.26
CA ILE A 130 -13.62 -4.97 8.19
C ILE A 130 -13.87 -6.26 8.96
N ARG A 131 -15.08 -6.45 9.50
CA ARG A 131 -15.43 -7.65 10.28
C ARG A 131 -15.44 -8.91 9.42
N LEU A 132 -15.90 -8.82 8.17
CA LEU A 132 -15.85 -9.94 7.21
C LEU A 132 -14.40 -10.40 7.00
N PHE A 133 -13.49 -9.47 6.69
CA PHE A 133 -12.08 -9.79 6.51
C PHE A 133 -11.42 -10.27 7.80
N ALA A 134 -11.77 -9.72 8.96
CA ALA A 134 -11.21 -10.16 10.23
C ALA A 134 -11.59 -11.61 10.53
N VAL A 135 -12.84 -12.01 10.26
CA VAL A 135 -13.29 -13.41 10.38
C VAL A 135 -12.56 -14.30 9.39
N LEU A 136 -12.42 -13.85 8.14
CA LEU A 136 -11.73 -14.60 7.09
C LEU A 136 -10.26 -14.85 7.45
N PHE A 137 -9.52 -13.80 7.81
CA PHE A 137 -8.10 -13.86 8.15
C PHE A 137 -7.85 -14.66 9.42
N ARG A 138 -8.63 -14.45 10.48
CA ARG A 138 -8.55 -15.26 11.71
C ARG A 138 -8.71 -16.75 11.39
N LYS A 139 -9.77 -17.11 10.68
CA LYS A 139 -10.12 -18.53 10.44
C LYS A 139 -9.07 -19.24 9.57
N THR A 140 -8.61 -18.57 8.52
CA THR A 140 -7.71 -19.16 7.53
C THR A 140 -6.24 -19.10 7.94
N LEU A 141 -5.77 -17.97 8.46
CA LEU A 141 -4.36 -17.72 8.78
C LEU A 141 -3.99 -18.13 10.21
N GLY A 142 -4.97 -18.34 11.08
CA GLY A 142 -4.74 -18.64 12.49
C GLY A 142 -4.19 -17.45 13.28
N LEU A 143 -4.49 -16.23 12.84
CA LEU A 143 -4.17 -14.99 13.57
C LEU A 143 -5.05 -14.86 14.83
N SER A 144 -4.58 -14.09 15.81
CA SER A 144 -5.45 -13.67 16.92
C SER A 144 -6.56 -12.75 16.43
N GLY A 145 -7.62 -12.60 17.23
CA GLY A 145 -8.72 -11.71 16.90
C GLY A 145 -8.28 -10.25 16.76
N VAL A 146 -7.26 -9.85 17.53
CA VAL A 146 -6.67 -8.51 17.53
C VAL A 146 -5.89 -8.26 16.25
N GLU A 147 -4.96 -9.15 15.89
CA GLU A 147 -4.20 -9.06 14.63
C GLU A 147 -5.12 -9.03 13.42
N ALA A 148 -6.13 -9.91 13.41
CA ALA A 148 -7.08 -10.02 12.31
C ALA A 148 -7.92 -8.74 12.17
N LEU A 149 -8.35 -8.12 13.28
CA LEU A 149 -9.09 -6.86 13.24
C LEU A 149 -8.21 -5.70 12.76
N ALA A 150 -7.02 -5.54 13.35
CA ALA A 150 -6.10 -4.47 12.97
C ALA A 150 -5.69 -4.58 11.50
N GLY A 151 -5.29 -5.78 11.05
CA GLY A 151 -4.95 -6.03 9.65
C GLY A 151 -6.12 -5.77 8.70
N SER A 152 -7.35 -6.16 9.06
CA SER A 152 -8.52 -5.88 8.21
C SER A 152 -8.87 -4.39 8.15
N SER A 153 -8.71 -3.66 9.25
CA SER A 153 -8.90 -2.20 9.25
C SER A 153 -7.88 -1.50 8.34
N ASN A 154 -6.66 -2.03 8.29
CA ASN A 154 -5.55 -1.52 7.50
C ASN A 154 -5.72 -1.62 5.97
N ILE A 155 -6.81 -2.25 5.51
CA ILE A 155 -7.26 -2.20 4.11
C ILE A 155 -7.77 -0.79 3.76
N PHE A 156 -8.32 -0.06 4.74
CA PHE A 156 -8.99 1.22 4.54
C PHE A 156 -8.26 2.40 5.17
N VAL A 157 -7.54 2.18 6.26
CA VAL A 157 -6.79 3.21 6.98
C VAL A 157 -5.32 2.81 7.09
N GLY A 158 -4.44 3.76 7.41
CA GLY A 158 -3.01 3.51 7.55
C GLY A 158 -2.66 3.20 9.00
N VAL A 159 -1.76 4.00 9.58
CA VAL A 159 -1.30 3.86 10.97
C VAL A 159 -2.45 3.89 11.99
N GLU A 160 -3.59 4.49 11.63
CA GLU A 160 -4.81 4.52 12.45
C GLU A 160 -5.41 3.13 12.70
N SER A 161 -5.05 2.12 11.90
CA SER A 161 -5.49 0.73 12.13
C SER A 161 -5.07 0.24 13.52
N ALA A 162 -3.94 0.69 14.06
CA ALA A 162 -3.49 0.36 15.41
C ALA A 162 -4.44 0.89 16.49
N ALA A 163 -5.11 2.03 16.24
CA ALA A 163 -6.08 2.59 17.18
C ALA A 163 -7.33 1.72 17.34
N THR A 164 -7.70 0.94 16.32
CA THR A 164 -8.86 0.02 16.39
C THR A 164 -8.71 -1.08 17.43
N VAL A 165 -7.46 -1.37 17.81
CA VAL A 165 -7.08 -2.39 18.78
C VAL A 165 -6.31 -1.81 19.96
N ARG A 166 -6.39 -0.48 20.18
CA ARG A 166 -5.66 0.23 21.23
C ARG A 166 -5.67 -0.46 22.59
N PRO A 167 -6.82 -0.96 23.12
CA PRO A 167 -6.85 -1.60 24.44
C PRO A 167 -5.99 -2.87 24.57
N TYR A 168 -5.60 -3.47 23.44
CA TYR A 168 -4.88 -4.74 23.39
C TYR A 168 -3.39 -4.58 23.06
N LEU A 169 -2.95 -3.40 22.59
CA LEU A 169 -1.56 -3.17 22.19
C LEU A 169 -0.55 -3.50 23.30
N ALA A 170 -0.89 -3.20 24.55
CA ALA A 170 -0.05 -3.47 25.71
C ALA A 170 0.21 -4.98 25.92
N SER A 171 -0.77 -5.83 25.61
CA SER A 171 -0.72 -7.28 25.83
C SER A 171 -0.34 -8.09 24.60
N MET A 172 -0.13 -7.45 23.44
CA MET A 172 0.24 -8.15 22.21
C MET A 172 1.62 -8.80 22.30
N THR A 173 1.78 -10.00 21.74
CA THR A 173 3.10 -10.63 21.64
C THR A 173 4.00 -9.87 20.64
N ARG A 174 5.30 -10.14 20.64
CA ARG A 174 6.21 -9.56 19.65
C ARG A 174 5.88 -10.00 18.21
N SER A 175 5.35 -11.21 18.03
CA SER A 175 4.92 -11.71 16.71
C SER A 175 3.65 -11.00 16.25
N GLU A 176 2.72 -10.71 17.17
CA GLU A 176 1.52 -9.93 16.87
C GLU A 176 1.86 -8.48 16.51
N LEU A 177 2.77 -7.84 17.27
CA LEU A 177 3.26 -6.50 16.94
C LEU A 177 3.99 -6.45 15.60
N LEU A 178 4.81 -7.46 15.28
CA LEU A 178 5.45 -7.53 13.96
C LEU A 178 4.42 -7.66 12.85
N THR A 179 3.36 -8.46 13.05
CA THR A 179 2.27 -8.61 12.08
C THR A 179 1.56 -7.28 11.86
N LEU A 180 1.28 -6.53 12.93
CA LEU A 180 0.65 -5.21 12.85
C LEU A 180 1.53 -4.21 12.08
N LEU A 181 2.84 -4.15 12.39
CA LEU A 181 3.81 -3.32 11.67
C LEU A 181 3.91 -3.70 10.18
N THR A 182 3.97 -5.01 9.90
CA THR A 182 4.13 -5.53 8.54
C THR A 182 2.88 -5.24 7.70
N CYS A 183 1.68 -5.50 8.25
CA CYS A 183 0.40 -5.12 7.63
C CYS A 183 0.38 -3.63 7.35
N GLY A 184 0.65 -2.81 8.39
CA GLY A 184 0.75 -1.35 8.35
C GLY A 184 1.51 -0.83 7.13
N MET A 185 2.77 -1.27 7.00
CA MET A 185 3.67 -0.81 5.95
C MET A 185 3.46 -1.49 4.59
N SER A 186 2.71 -2.60 4.52
CA SER A 186 2.48 -3.35 3.27
C SER A 186 1.19 -2.98 2.54
N THR A 187 0.40 -2.07 3.10
CA THR A 187 -0.80 -1.53 2.46
C THR A 187 -0.70 -0.02 2.31
N VAL A 188 -1.64 0.54 1.55
CA VAL A 188 -1.83 1.97 1.43
C VAL A 188 -3.14 2.37 2.09
N ALA A 189 -3.18 3.58 2.63
CA ALA A 189 -4.39 4.15 3.17
C ALA A 189 -5.33 4.61 2.04
N SER A 190 -6.64 4.57 2.28
CA SER A 190 -7.63 5.12 1.32
C SER A 190 -7.44 6.61 1.06
N SER A 191 -6.77 7.34 1.96
CA SER A 191 -6.44 8.76 1.80
C SER A 191 -5.40 9.01 0.71
N THR A 192 -4.43 8.11 0.53
CA THR A 192 -3.38 8.24 -0.51
C THR A 192 -3.74 7.53 -1.82
N LEU A 193 -4.72 6.62 -1.81
CA LEU A 193 -5.26 5.95 -3.00
C LEU A 193 -5.53 6.93 -4.16
N ALA A 194 -6.11 8.09 -3.83
CA ALA A 194 -6.42 9.15 -4.77
C ALA A 194 -5.21 9.58 -5.62
N LEU A 195 -4.03 9.72 -5.00
CA LEU A 195 -2.81 10.13 -5.68
C LEU A 195 -2.40 9.11 -6.75
N TYR A 196 -2.40 7.83 -6.39
CA TYR A 196 -1.97 6.77 -7.29
C TYR A 196 -2.94 6.61 -8.47
N VAL A 197 -4.24 6.76 -8.22
CA VAL A 197 -5.25 6.77 -9.28
C VAL A 197 -5.02 7.93 -10.23
N LEU A 198 -4.75 9.14 -9.71
CA LEU A 198 -4.47 10.31 -10.54
C LEU A 198 -3.23 10.13 -11.42
N PHE A 199 -2.17 9.48 -10.93
CA PHE A 199 -0.95 9.25 -11.71
C PHE A 199 -1.09 8.19 -12.81
N LEU A 200 -2.01 7.24 -12.66
CA LEU A 200 -2.05 6.05 -13.52
C LEU A 200 -3.32 5.88 -14.33
N LYS A 201 -4.43 6.57 -14.02
CA LYS A 201 -5.74 6.34 -14.65
C LYS A 201 -5.72 6.42 -16.19
N ASP A 202 -4.83 7.22 -16.78
CA ASP A 202 -4.77 7.40 -18.23
C ASP A 202 -4.08 6.22 -18.92
N SER A 203 -3.10 5.58 -18.28
CA SER A 203 -2.39 4.40 -18.81
C SER A 203 -2.91 3.07 -18.24
N PHE A 204 -3.61 3.11 -17.11
CA PHE A 204 -4.22 1.99 -16.41
C PHE A 204 -5.60 2.41 -15.86
N PRO A 205 -6.64 2.45 -16.72
CA PRO A 205 -8.00 2.88 -16.34
C PRO A 205 -8.63 2.20 -15.13
N LEU A 206 -8.26 0.94 -14.84
CA LEU A 206 -8.78 0.17 -13.70
C LEU A 206 -7.93 0.25 -12.42
N ILE A 207 -6.95 1.16 -12.38
CA ILE A 207 -5.99 1.25 -11.28
C ILE A 207 -6.65 1.36 -9.90
N ALA A 208 -7.78 2.05 -9.74
CA ALA A 208 -8.41 2.20 -8.42
C ALA A 208 -8.87 0.85 -7.86
N GLY A 209 -9.51 0.02 -8.70
CA GLY A 209 -9.90 -1.34 -8.32
C GLY A 209 -8.68 -2.22 -8.00
N HIS A 210 -7.59 -2.06 -8.75
CA HIS A 210 -6.36 -2.82 -8.54
C HIS A 210 -5.60 -2.43 -7.27
N VAL A 211 -5.49 -1.14 -6.93
CA VAL A 211 -4.86 -0.69 -5.68
C VAL A 211 -5.66 -1.18 -4.46
N ILE A 212 -6.99 -1.11 -4.51
CA ILE A 212 -7.85 -1.66 -3.45
C ILE A 212 -7.65 -3.19 -3.32
N SER A 213 -7.63 -3.89 -4.45
CA SER A 213 -7.35 -5.34 -4.46
C SER A 213 -5.97 -5.69 -3.92
N ALA A 214 -4.96 -4.87 -4.22
CA ALA A 214 -3.62 -5.01 -3.69
C ALA A 214 -3.60 -4.86 -2.17
N SER A 215 -4.28 -3.86 -1.60
CA SER A 215 -4.42 -3.72 -0.14
C SER A 215 -5.07 -4.95 0.52
N VAL A 216 -6.11 -5.52 -0.10
CA VAL A 216 -6.77 -6.75 0.39
C VAL A 216 -5.82 -7.95 0.35
N LEU A 217 -5.05 -8.12 -0.74
CA LEU A 217 -4.08 -9.20 -0.92
C LEU A 217 -2.84 -9.05 -0.03
N SER A 218 -2.45 -7.82 0.28
CA SER A 218 -1.30 -7.53 1.12
C SER A 218 -1.49 -7.97 2.56
N ILE A 219 -2.71 -7.97 3.13
CA ILE A 219 -2.92 -8.42 4.52
C ILE A 219 -2.55 -9.91 4.74
N PRO A 220 -3.12 -10.89 4.01
CA PRO A 220 -2.72 -12.28 4.19
C PRO A 220 -1.25 -12.53 3.79
N THR A 221 -0.71 -11.76 2.85
CA THR A 221 0.70 -11.85 2.45
C THR A 221 1.64 -11.32 3.54
N ALA A 222 1.27 -10.21 4.18
CA ALA A 222 1.97 -9.64 5.33
C ALA A 222 1.91 -10.56 6.54
N ALA A 223 0.77 -11.17 6.81
CA ALA A 223 0.63 -12.19 7.85
C ALA A 223 1.52 -13.41 7.57
N LEU A 224 1.55 -13.90 6.33
CA LEU A 224 2.45 -14.98 5.94
C LEU A 224 3.92 -14.60 6.18
N VAL A 225 4.35 -13.45 5.66
CA VAL A 225 5.75 -13.00 5.75
C VAL A 225 6.16 -12.71 7.20
N SER A 226 5.35 -11.99 7.97
CA SER A 226 5.64 -11.67 9.36
C SER A 226 5.76 -12.92 10.23
N LYS A 227 4.90 -13.93 10.02
CA LYS A 227 4.96 -15.19 10.75
C LYS A 227 6.12 -16.09 10.29
N LEU A 228 6.64 -15.92 9.06
CA LEU A 228 7.90 -16.55 8.64
C LEU A 228 9.13 -15.86 9.28
N LEU A 229 9.09 -14.52 9.45
CA LEU A 229 10.16 -13.73 10.07
C LEU A 229 10.22 -13.91 11.60
N LEU A 230 9.06 -13.98 12.25
CA LEU A 230 8.91 -14.14 13.69
C LEU A 230 7.63 -14.93 13.98
N PRO A 231 7.70 -16.27 14.00
CA PRO A 231 6.57 -17.13 14.36
C PRO A 231 6.04 -16.82 15.76
N GLU A 232 4.77 -17.10 15.99
CA GLU A 232 4.14 -16.99 17.31
C GLU A 232 4.65 -18.11 18.22
N THR A 233 5.13 -17.77 19.42
CA THR A 233 5.67 -18.72 20.40
C THR A 233 5.09 -18.53 21.80
N GLU A 234 4.41 -17.41 22.07
CA GLU A 234 3.93 -17.02 23.41
C GLU A 234 2.46 -17.42 23.65
N GLY A 235 1.86 -18.14 22.68
CA GLY A 235 0.42 -18.44 22.62
C GLY A 235 -0.33 -17.40 21.79
N THR A 236 -1.41 -17.81 21.11
CA THR A 236 -2.24 -16.84 20.37
C THR A 236 -2.95 -15.94 21.38
N GLY A 237 -2.85 -14.63 21.21
CA GLY A 237 -3.56 -13.64 22.02
C GLY A 237 -5.08 -13.78 21.93
N VAL A 238 -5.82 -12.72 22.32
CA VAL A 238 -7.30 -12.74 22.41
C VAL A 238 -7.94 -13.42 21.20
N GLU A 239 -8.55 -14.59 21.45
CA GLU A 239 -9.12 -15.40 20.37
C GLU A 239 -10.33 -14.72 19.73
N ALA A 240 -11.19 -14.08 20.52
CA ALA A 240 -12.36 -13.40 19.99
C ALA A 240 -11.93 -12.16 19.20
N ILE A 241 -12.57 -11.92 18.05
CA ILE A 241 -12.40 -10.65 17.34
C ILE A 241 -13.06 -9.57 18.18
N PRO A 242 -12.30 -8.60 18.73
CA PRO A 242 -12.87 -7.60 19.59
C PRO A 242 -13.79 -6.67 18.80
N VAL A 243 -14.66 -5.94 19.51
CA VAL A 243 -15.35 -4.81 18.92
C VAL A 243 -14.32 -3.71 18.71
N GLU A 244 -14.33 -3.11 17.51
CA GLU A 244 -13.46 -1.99 17.17
C GLU A 244 -13.61 -0.86 18.19
N ASP A 245 -12.47 -0.36 18.69
CA ASP A 245 -12.46 0.81 19.56
C ASP A 245 -12.86 2.06 18.77
N ALA A 246 -14.06 2.57 19.03
CA ALA A 246 -14.61 3.77 18.43
C ALA A 246 -14.54 5.00 19.35
N SER A 247 -13.89 4.91 20.51
CA SER A 247 -13.88 5.95 21.55
C SER A 247 -13.39 7.32 21.05
N GLY A 248 -12.47 7.34 20.07
CA GLY A 248 -11.98 8.57 19.43
C GLY A 248 -12.87 9.18 18.34
N ARG A 249 -14.01 8.56 18.01
CA ARG A 249 -14.85 8.92 16.83
C ARG A 249 -16.24 9.45 17.20
N THR A 250 -16.36 10.15 18.31
CA THR A 250 -17.63 10.73 18.81
C THR A 250 -17.98 12.06 18.12
N GLY A 251 -19.26 12.34 17.93
CA GLY A 251 -19.76 13.60 17.32
C GLY A 251 -20.79 13.37 16.21
N ASN A 252 -21.28 14.45 15.58
CA ASN A 252 -22.22 14.41 14.45
C ASN A 252 -21.47 14.26 13.10
N PRO A 253 -22.17 13.96 11.97
CA PRO A 253 -21.53 13.76 10.67
C PRO A 253 -20.65 14.93 10.22
N ILE A 254 -21.07 16.17 10.46
CA ILE A 254 -20.29 17.38 10.12
C ILE A 254 -18.97 17.40 10.89
N SER A 255 -19.01 17.07 12.19
CA SER A 255 -17.81 17.00 13.01
C SER A 255 -16.86 15.88 12.57
N ALA A 256 -17.40 14.74 12.09
CA ALA A 256 -16.59 13.65 11.52
C ALA A 256 -15.91 14.08 10.23
N LEU A 257 -16.65 14.71 9.31
CA LEU A 257 -16.12 15.26 8.06
C LEU A 257 -15.03 16.31 8.33
N SER A 258 -15.28 17.26 9.23
CA SER A 258 -14.34 18.34 9.56
C SER A 258 -13.04 17.79 10.16
N ARG A 259 -13.13 16.84 11.10
CA ARG A 259 -11.93 16.18 11.66
C ARG A 259 -11.18 15.39 10.60
N GLY A 260 -11.89 14.58 9.80
CA GLY A 260 -11.28 13.80 8.73
C GLY A 260 -10.58 14.67 7.68
N ALA A 261 -11.17 15.79 7.30
CA ALA A 261 -10.55 16.76 6.40
C ALA A 261 -9.31 17.41 7.02
N MET A 262 -9.35 17.75 8.32
CA MET A 262 -8.17 18.31 9.02
C MET A 262 -7.03 17.30 9.15
N ASP A 263 -7.35 16.04 9.42
CA ASP A 263 -6.35 14.97 9.44
C ASP A 263 -5.79 14.72 8.04
N GLY A 264 -6.63 14.78 7.00
CA GLY A 264 -6.22 14.75 5.61
C GLY A 264 -5.31 15.92 5.22
N LEU A 265 -5.56 17.13 5.73
CA LEU A 265 -4.69 18.30 5.53
C LEU A 265 -3.32 18.09 6.16
N LYS A 266 -3.26 17.59 7.40
CA LYS A 266 -1.99 17.25 8.06
C LYS A 266 -1.24 16.18 7.27
N LEU A 267 -1.94 15.16 6.77
CA LEU A 267 -1.35 14.11 5.94
C LEU A 267 -0.80 14.68 4.63
N ALA A 268 -1.59 15.50 3.92
CA ALA A 268 -1.16 16.18 2.70
C ALA A 268 0.08 17.07 2.92
N ALA A 269 0.09 17.86 3.99
CA ALA A 269 1.23 18.69 4.37
C ALA A 269 2.46 17.82 4.73
N GLY A 270 2.24 16.70 5.41
CA GLY A 270 3.29 15.72 5.72
C GLY A 270 3.90 15.11 4.45
N ILE A 271 3.06 14.72 3.47
CA ILE A 271 3.51 14.22 2.16
C ILE A 271 4.35 15.30 1.46
N ALA A 272 3.84 16.53 1.35
CA ALA A 272 4.57 17.62 0.70
C ALA A 272 5.93 17.87 1.37
N THR A 273 5.94 17.96 2.70
CA THR A 273 7.15 18.21 3.50
C THR A 273 8.17 17.09 3.30
N LEU A 274 7.73 15.84 3.35
CA LEU A 274 8.59 14.67 3.16
C LEU A 274 9.17 14.65 1.74
N LEU A 275 8.35 14.91 0.72
CA LEU A 275 8.80 14.94 -0.68
C LEU A 275 9.84 16.03 -0.91
N ILE A 276 9.63 17.25 -0.40
CA ILE A 276 10.61 18.34 -0.52
C ILE A 276 11.95 17.94 0.12
N ALA A 277 11.93 17.43 1.34
CA ALA A 277 13.13 17.05 2.07
C ALA A 277 13.88 15.89 1.40
N VAL A 278 13.17 14.82 1.03
CA VAL A 278 13.75 13.62 0.46
C VAL A 278 14.27 13.87 -0.95
N LEU A 279 13.50 14.54 -1.82
CA LEU A 279 13.96 14.82 -3.18
C LEU A 279 15.15 15.79 -3.18
N GLY A 280 15.18 16.76 -2.26
CA GLY A 280 16.34 17.62 -2.05
C GLY A 280 17.59 16.84 -1.60
N LEU A 281 17.43 15.89 -0.68
CA LEU A 281 18.53 15.03 -0.24
C LEU A 281 19.02 14.10 -1.36
N VAL A 282 18.11 13.55 -2.16
CA VAL A 282 18.48 12.74 -3.33
C VAL A 282 19.30 13.57 -4.31
N ALA A 283 18.87 14.79 -4.64
CA ALA A 283 19.61 15.68 -5.53
C ALA A 283 21.02 16.00 -5.00
N LEU A 284 21.18 16.15 -3.67
CA LEU A 284 22.49 16.31 -3.04
C LEU A 284 23.36 15.06 -3.16
N ILE A 285 22.78 13.87 -2.97
CA ILE A 285 23.47 12.58 -3.14
C ILE A 285 23.90 12.43 -4.61
N ASP A 286 23.02 12.73 -5.56
CA ASP A 286 23.31 12.66 -6.99
C ASP A 286 24.43 13.63 -7.40
N LEU A 287 24.52 14.80 -6.78
CA LEU A 287 25.64 15.73 -7.01
C LEU A 287 26.99 15.12 -6.58
N LEU A 288 27.02 14.41 -5.45
CA LEU A 288 28.22 13.75 -4.94
C LEU A 288 28.58 12.52 -5.78
N LEU A 289 27.60 11.70 -6.14
CA LEU A 289 27.79 10.54 -7.01
C LEU A 289 28.19 10.95 -8.43
N GLY A 290 27.74 12.11 -8.90
CA GLY A 290 28.11 12.68 -10.19
C GLY A 290 29.62 12.90 -10.34
N LEU A 291 30.36 13.06 -9.24
CA LEU A 291 31.83 13.15 -9.24
C LEU A 291 32.51 11.88 -9.78
N ILE A 292 31.82 10.74 -9.73
CA ILE A 292 32.26 9.44 -10.25
C ILE A 292 31.35 8.93 -11.38
N ALA A 293 30.63 9.84 -12.05
CA ALA A 293 29.71 9.56 -13.15
C ALA A 293 28.59 8.55 -12.80
N LEU A 294 28.04 8.67 -11.59
CA LEU A 294 26.97 7.80 -11.09
C LEU A 294 25.80 8.64 -10.54
N ASP A 295 24.61 8.07 -10.51
CA ASP A 295 23.44 8.63 -9.83
C ASP A 295 22.78 7.58 -8.93
N LEU A 296 21.99 8.04 -7.96
CA LEU A 296 21.32 7.17 -6.99
C LEU A 296 20.32 6.24 -7.67
N GLY A 297 19.64 6.70 -8.72
CA GLY A 297 18.70 5.88 -9.49
C GLY A 297 19.39 4.65 -10.11
N THR A 298 20.60 4.82 -10.66
CA THR A 298 21.42 3.74 -11.20
C THR A 298 21.86 2.75 -10.10
N LEU A 299 22.31 3.26 -8.95
CA LEU A 299 22.65 2.41 -7.79
C LEU A 299 21.45 1.59 -7.30
N LEU A 300 20.29 2.23 -7.21
CA LEU A 300 19.04 1.58 -6.81
C LEU A 300 18.61 0.54 -7.84
N ALA A 301 18.75 0.82 -9.14
CA ALA A 301 18.49 -0.15 -10.18
C ALA A 301 19.37 -1.39 -10.00
N TRP A 302 20.67 -1.25 -9.79
CA TRP A 302 21.56 -2.40 -9.57
C TRP A 302 21.18 -3.20 -8.32
N LEU A 303 20.92 -2.50 -7.20
CA LEU A 303 20.58 -3.13 -5.93
C LEU A 303 19.25 -3.91 -5.99
N PHE A 304 18.24 -3.38 -6.67
CA PHE A 304 16.90 -3.96 -6.74
C PHE A 304 16.66 -4.83 -7.98
N THR A 305 17.62 -4.94 -8.89
CA THR A 305 17.55 -5.81 -10.08
C THR A 305 17.19 -7.27 -9.73
N PRO A 306 17.82 -7.91 -8.72
CA PRO A 306 17.46 -9.28 -8.35
C PRO A 306 15.99 -9.40 -7.92
N LEU A 307 15.48 -8.41 -7.19
CA LEU A 307 14.09 -8.39 -6.74
C LEU A 307 13.13 -8.17 -7.91
N ALA A 308 13.43 -7.23 -8.81
CA ALA A 308 12.65 -7.01 -10.02
C ALA A 308 12.59 -8.27 -10.91
N TRP A 309 13.70 -9.01 -11.03
CA TRP A 309 13.74 -10.27 -11.76
C TRP A 309 12.83 -11.34 -11.14
N LEU A 310 12.82 -11.47 -9.81
CA LEU A 310 11.92 -12.39 -9.10
C LEU A 310 10.43 -12.05 -9.32
N LEU A 311 10.08 -10.80 -9.61
CA LEU A 311 8.70 -10.44 -9.94
C LEU A 311 8.25 -10.95 -11.32
N GLY A 312 9.17 -11.45 -12.15
CA GLY A 312 8.89 -11.90 -13.51
C GLY A 312 8.61 -10.73 -14.47
N ILE A 313 9.38 -9.65 -14.33
CA ILE A 313 9.39 -8.47 -15.20
C ILE A 313 10.07 -8.81 -16.53
N GLU A 314 9.65 -8.14 -17.62
CA GLU A 314 10.26 -8.29 -18.94
C GLU A 314 11.70 -7.77 -18.96
N SER A 315 12.58 -8.42 -19.73
CA SER A 315 14.02 -8.08 -19.74
C SER A 315 14.31 -6.64 -20.17
N GLY A 316 13.48 -6.07 -21.05
CA GLY A 316 13.60 -4.66 -21.47
C GLY A 316 13.28 -3.66 -20.36
N ASP A 317 12.42 -4.04 -19.42
CA ASP A 317 11.91 -3.14 -18.38
C ASP A 317 12.64 -3.29 -17.04
N LEU A 318 13.53 -4.27 -16.94
CA LEU A 318 14.13 -4.73 -15.68
C LEU A 318 14.86 -3.61 -14.92
N SER A 319 15.62 -2.78 -15.62
CA SER A 319 16.33 -1.65 -15.02
C SER A 319 15.38 -0.58 -14.49
N GLN A 320 14.32 -0.26 -15.24
CA GLN A 320 13.34 0.76 -14.84
C GLN A 320 12.49 0.24 -13.67
N ALA A 321 12.06 -1.01 -13.72
CA ALA A 321 11.35 -1.67 -12.63
C ALA A 321 12.18 -1.71 -11.34
N ALA A 322 13.45 -2.09 -11.43
CA ALA A 322 14.35 -2.10 -10.28
C ALA A 322 14.54 -0.70 -9.68
N ARG A 323 14.73 0.31 -10.53
CA ARG A 323 14.80 1.71 -10.10
C ARG A 323 13.56 2.11 -9.33
N LEU A 324 12.35 1.84 -9.84
CA LEU A 324 11.09 2.18 -9.15
C LEU A 324 10.93 1.47 -7.80
N LEU A 325 11.33 0.19 -7.69
CA LEU A 325 11.33 -0.53 -6.41
C LEU A 325 12.28 0.11 -5.37
N GLY A 326 13.45 0.56 -5.82
CA GLY A 326 14.43 1.24 -4.98
C GLY A 326 14.03 2.66 -4.61
N GLU A 327 13.47 3.43 -5.56
CA GLU A 327 12.91 4.77 -5.32
C GLU A 327 11.83 4.69 -4.25
N ARG A 328 10.94 3.70 -4.32
CA ARG A 328 9.96 3.45 -3.25
C ARG A 328 10.65 3.22 -1.91
N ALA A 329 11.66 2.35 -1.84
CA ALA A 329 12.29 1.98 -0.57
C ALA A 329 12.99 3.16 0.13
N VAL A 330 13.69 4.00 -0.64
CA VAL A 330 14.47 5.13 -0.12
C VAL A 330 13.66 6.40 0.01
N MET A 331 12.84 6.70 -0.99
CA MET A 331 12.01 7.88 -1.03
C MET A 331 10.64 7.54 -0.43
N THR A 332 9.63 7.37 -1.29
CA THR A 332 8.28 6.97 -0.93
C THR A 332 7.63 6.30 -2.13
N GLU A 333 6.55 5.56 -1.88
CA GLU A 333 5.69 5.03 -2.92
C GLU A 333 5.01 6.14 -3.76
N VAL A 334 4.76 7.34 -3.21
CA VAL A 334 4.23 8.47 -3.98
C VAL A 334 5.17 8.85 -5.13
N VAL A 335 6.49 8.92 -4.89
CA VAL A 335 7.47 9.21 -5.95
C VAL A 335 7.50 8.08 -6.97
N ALA A 336 7.54 6.84 -6.51
CA ALA A 336 7.59 5.68 -7.39
C ALA A 336 6.32 5.55 -8.26
N TYR A 337 5.14 5.82 -7.72
CA TYR A 337 3.88 5.81 -8.51
C TYR A 337 3.82 6.94 -9.52
N ARG A 338 4.33 8.14 -9.19
CA ARG A 338 4.42 9.24 -10.16
C ARG A 338 5.31 8.86 -11.33
N ASN A 339 6.52 8.38 -11.04
CA ASN A 339 7.49 7.98 -12.06
C ASN A 339 6.99 6.78 -12.87
N LEU A 340 6.27 5.83 -12.25
CA LEU A 340 5.59 4.74 -12.97
C LEU A 340 4.53 5.28 -13.94
N GLY A 341 3.73 6.27 -13.51
CA GLY A 341 2.74 6.95 -14.36
C GLY A 341 3.38 7.64 -15.56
N GLU A 342 4.49 8.36 -15.36
CA GLU A 342 5.25 9.03 -16.43
C GLU A 342 5.80 8.02 -17.45
N LEU A 343 6.43 6.93 -17.00
CA LEU A 343 6.97 5.89 -17.87
C LEU A 343 5.86 5.14 -18.63
N ALA A 344 4.73 4.89 -17.98
CA ALA A 344 3.56 4.26 -18.60
C ALA A 344 2.94 5.17 -19.67
N ALA A 345 2.78 6.47 -19.40
CA ALA A 345 2.27 7.44 -20.35
C ALA A 345 3.19 7.62 -21.56
N ALA A 346 4.51 7.50 -21.36
CA ALA A 346 5.51 7.52 -22.44
C ALA A 346 5.55 6.21 -23.26
N GLY A 347 4.76 5.19 -22.91
CA GLY A 347 4.80 3.88 -23.56
C GLY A 347 6.13 3.14 -23.38
N SER A 348 6.89 3.48 -22.33
CA SER A 348 8.24 2.95 -22.07
C SER A 348 8.25 1.63 -21.33
N LEU A 349 7.10 1.18 -20.83
CA LEU A 349 6.94 -0.05 -20.06
C LEU A 349 5.90 -0.97 -20.68
N ALA A 350 6.15 -2.27 -20.62
CA ALA A 350 5.18 -3.26 -21.03
C ALA A 350 3.94 -3.25 -20.11
N PRO A 351 2.74 -3.54 -20.63
CA PRO A 351 1.51 -3.68 -19.85
C PRO A 351 1.64 -4.62 -18.63
N ARG A 352 2.43 -5.70 -18.79
CA ARG A 352 2.75 -6.63 -17.69
C ARG A 352 3.50 -5.94 -16.56
N THR A 353 4.52 -5.17 -16.89
CA THR A 353 5.36 -4.45 -15.92
C THR A 353 4.56 -3.40 -15.17
N ILE A 354 3.69 -2.66 -15.87
CA ILE A 354 2.78 -1.68 -15.24
C ILE A 354 1.89 -2.36 -14.20
N LEU A 355 1.28 -3.51 -14.54
CA LEU A 355 0.45 -4.26 -13.59
C LEU A 355 1.25 -4.75 -12.38
N VAL A 356 2.38 -5.42 -12.62
CA VAL A 356 3.19 -6.01 -11.55
C VAL A 356 3.73 -4.94 -10.60
N LEU A 357 4.22 -3.82 -11.13
CA LEU A 357 4.70 -2.71 -10.32
C LEU A 357 3.57 -1.99 -9.58
N SER A 358 2.38 -1.87 -10.19
CA SER A 358 1.22 -1.28 -9.51
C SER A 358 0.84 -2.05 -8.24
N TYR A 359 1.12 -3.36 -8.17
CA TYR A 359 0.93 -4.18 -6.96
C TYR A 359 2.17 -4.19 -6.06
N ALA A 360 3.38 -4.27 -6.63
CA ALA A 360 4.63 -4.30 -5.87
C ALA A 360 4.94 -2.99 -5.13
N LEU A 361 4.51 -1.86 -5.70
CA LEU A 361 4.64 -0.53 -5.10
C LEU A 361 3.51 -0.19 -4.13
N CYS A 362 2.43 -0.99 -4.09
CA CYS A 362 1.27 -0.74 -3.25
C CYS A 362 1.57 -1.06 -1.79
N GLY A 363 2.21 -0.14 -1.09
CA GLY A 363 2.39 -0.17 0.36
C GLY A 363 3.39 0.86 0.85
N PHE A 364 3.20 1.34 2.07
CA PHE A 364 4.12 2.24 2.79
C PHE A 364 5.41 1.53 3.25
N ALA A 365 6.05 0.73 2.41
CA ALA A 365 7.25 -0.04 2.77
C ALA A 365 8.51 0.71 2.31
N HIS A 366 8.79 1.81 3.01
CA HIS A 366 9.88 2.73 2.77
C HIS A 366 10.51 3.21 4.09
N LEU A 367 11.73 3.75 4.06
CA LEU A 367 12.46 4.14 5.28
C LEU A 367 11.67 5.09 6.20
N ALA A 368 10.97 6.08 5.64
CA ALA A 368 10.19 7.03 6.45
C ALA A 368 9.01 6.37 7.19
N SER A 369 8.45 5.27 6.69
CA SER A 369 7.29 4.63 7.32
C SER A 369 7.65 3.94 8.64
N VAL A 370 8.91 3.55 8.83
CA VAL A 370 9.42 3.03 10.10
C VAL A 370 9.16 4.04 11.22
N GLY A 371 9.48 5.31 10.99
CA GLY A 371 9.20 6.39 11.94
C GLY A 371 7.70 6.61 12.16
N ILE A 372 6.90 6.57 11.09
CA ILE A 372 5.45 6.78 11.13
C ILE A 372 4.76 5.69 11.95
N PHE A 373 4.99 4.42 11.64
CA PHE A 373 4.30 3.30 12.30
C PHE A 373 4.80 3.08 13.73
N ILE A 374 6.11 3.16 13.98
CA ILE A 374 6.64 3.03 15.34
C ILE A 374 6.18 4.21 16.19
N GLY A 375 6.30 5.44 15.69
CA GLY A 375 5.87 6.64 16.40
C GLY A 375 4.37 6.61 16.69
N GLY A 376 3.55 6.26 15.69
CA GLY A 376 2.10 6.18 15.80
C GLY A 376 1.64 5.12 16.80
N ILE A 377 2.18 3.90 16.73
CA ILE A 377 1.82 2.83 17.68
C ILE A 377 2.37 3.13 19.09
N SER A 378 3.59 3.67 19.20
CA SER A 378 4.17 4.04 20.50
C SER A 378 3.40 5.18 21.17
N ALA A 379 2.74 6.07 20.41
CA ALA A 379 1.87 7.08 20.98
C ALA A 379 0.59 6.49 21.59
N LEU A 380 0.16 5.31 21.14
CA LEU A 380 -1.00 4.59 21.64
C LEU A 380 -0.66 3.67 22.83
N ALA A 381 0.54 3.06 22.82
CA ALA A 381 1.06 2.17 23.86
C ALA A 381 2.54 2.50 24.17
N PRO A 382 2.81 3.56 24.95
CA PRO A 382 4.17 4.03 25.24
C PRO A 382 5.08 2.97 25.86
N GLU A 383 4.52 2.07 26.66
CA GLU A 383 5.21 0.94 27.30
C GLU A 383 5.77 -0.09 26.30
N ARG A 384 5.28 -0.11 25.06
CA ARG A 384 5.76 -1.02 24.00
C ARG A 384 6.77 -0.40 23.05
N ARG A 385 7.23 0.83 23.33
CA ARG A 385 8.14 1.58 22.45
C ARG A 385 9.44 0.81 22.13
N GLU A 386 10.04 0.15 23.12
CA GLU A 386 11.28 -0.61 22.93
C GLU A 386 11.07 -1.85 22.06
N ASP A 387 9.97 -2.57 22.28
CA ASP A 387 9.59 -3.72 21.44
C ASP A 387 9.39 -3.30 19.98
N LEU A 388 8.66 -2.22 19.75
CA LEU A 388 8.40 -1.68 18.41
C LEU A 388 9.69 -1.24 17.72
N ALA A 389 10.57 -0.55 18.44
CA ALA A 389 11.88 -0.15 17.93
C ALA A 389 12.75 -1.38 17.56
N ALA A 390 12.73 -2.44 18.38
CA ALA A 390 13.44 -3.67 18.09
C ALA A 390 12.87 -4.45 16.88
N LEU A 391 11.59 -4.24 16.56
CA LEU A 391 10.91 -4.88 15.42
C LEU A 391 10.96 -4.03 14.14
N ALA A 392 11.34 -2.76 14.23
CA ALA A 392 11.38 -1.77 13.16
C ALA A 392 11.85 -2.32 11.79
N TRP A 393 13.10 -2.76 11.73
CA TRP A 393 13.71 -3.22 10.48
C TRP A 393 13.14 -4.54 10.00
N ARG A 394 12.77 -5.43 10.92
CA ARG A 394 12.07 -6.68 10.56
C ARG A 394 10.70 -6.37 9.94
N GLY A 395 9.98 -5.39 10.46
CA GLY A 395 8.72 -4.92 9.92
C GLY A 395 8.89 -4.33 8.52
N LEU A 396 9.88 -3.47 8.30
CA LEU A 396 10.13 -2.87 6.99
C LEU A 396 10.51 -3.92 5.92
N VAL A 397 11.40 -4.85 6.28
CA VAL A 397 11.79 -5.96 5.41
C VAL A 397 10.57 -6.85 5.12
N GLY A 398 9.80 -7.19 6.16
CA GLY A 398 8.59 -7.99 6.00
C GLY A 398 7.57 -7.33 5.09
N ALA A 399 7.36 -6.01 5.25
CA ALA A 399 6.41 -5.27 4.44
C ALA A 399 6.88 -5.16 2.98
N THR A 400 8.18 -4.96 2.75
CA THR A 400 8.76 -4.99 1.41
C THR A 400 8.60 -6.34 0.74
N LEU A 401 8.92 -7.44 1.44
CA LEU A 401 8.72 -8.79 0.89
C LEU A 401 7.23 -9.06 0.63
N ALA A 402 6.34 -8.59 1.49
CA ALA A 402 4.90 -8.75 1.30
C ALA A 402 4.39 -8.03 0.05
N THR A 403 4.76 -6.76 -0.17
CA THR A 403 4.33 -6.05 -1.39
C THR A 403 4.94 -6.66 -2.65
N LEU A 404 6.21 -7.08 -2.61
CA LEU A 404 6.86 -7.80 -3.72
C LEU A 404 6.15 -9.12 -4.02
N MET A 405 5.78 -9.90 -3.01
CA MET A 405 4.99 -11.13 -3.19
C MET A 405 3.60 -10.83 -3.78
N THR A 406 2.94 -9.75 -3.35
CA THR A 406 1.68 -9.29 -3.94
C THR A 406 1.85 -8.89 -5.43
N GLY A 407 2.95 -8.25 -5.79
CA GLY A 407 3.32 -7.96 -7.19
C GLY A 407 3.62 -9.20 -8.03
N ALA A 408 4.40 -10.14 -7.48
CA ALA A 408 4.67 -11.42 -8.13
C ALA A 408 3.37 -12.20 -8.37
N LEU A 409 2.43 -12.19 -7.42
CA LEU A 409 1.12 -12.81 -7.59
C LEU A 409 0.35 -12.23 -8.78
N ALA A 410 0.37 -10.90 -8.97
CA ALA A 410 -0.22 -10.26 -10.15
C ALA A 410 0.46 -10.75 -11.44
N GLY A 411 1.78 -10.92 -11.43
CA GLY A 411 2.55 -11.48 -12.54
C GLY A 411 2.22 -12.95 -12.85
N VAL A 412 1.87 -13.75 -11.84
CA VAL A 412 1.41 -15.15 -12.00
C VAL A 412 0.11 -15.20 -12.79
N PHE A 413 -0.83 -14.30 -12.50
CA PHE A 413 -2.16 -14.27 -13.13
C PHE A 413 -2.27 -13.38 -14.38
N TYR A 414 -1.16 -12.77 -14.83
CA TYR A 414 -1.15 -12.00 -16.05
C TYR A 414 -0.96 -12.88 -17.29
N PHE A 415 -2.01 -12.99 -18.11
CA PHE A 415 -2.02 -13.82 -19.33
C PHE A 415 -2.06 -13.00 -20.63
N GLY A 416 -1.63 -11.73 -20.59
CA GLY A 416 -1.74 -10.81 -21.75
C GLY A 416 -3.14 -10.25 -21.97
N GLN A 417 -4.03 -10.46 -21.01
CA GLN A 417 -5.41 -9.99 -21.03
C GLN A 417 -5.48 -8.47 -20.82
N LYS A 418 -5.61 -7.70 -21.90
CA LYS A 418 -5.72 -6.22 -21.88
C LYS A 418 -6.85 -5.71 -21.00
N GLY A 419 -7.93 -6.48 -20.90
CA GLY A 419 -9.08 -6.16 -20.07
C GLY A 419 -8.79 -6.02 -18.56
N ILE A 420 -7.68 -6.56 -18.05
CA ILE A 420 -7.23 -6.31 -16.67
C ILE A 420 -6.83 -4.84 -16.50
N LEU A 421 -6.16 -4.26 -17.50
CA LEU A 421 -5.76 -2.85 -17.42
C LEU A 421 -6.94 -1.90 -17.74
N GLY A 422 -7.99 -2.42 -18.37
CA GLY A 422 -9.06 -1.60 -18.95
C GLY A 422 -8.71 -1.03 -20.32
N LEU A 423 -7.70 -1.62 -20.98
CA LEU A 423 -7.21 -1.26 -22.32
C LEU A 423 -7.79 -2.14 -23.42
#